data_AF-A0A285Q9M2-F1
#
_entry.id   AF-A0A285Q9M2-F1
#
_cell.length_a   1.000
_cell.length_b   1.000
_cell.length_c   1.000
_cell.angle_alpha   90.00
_cell.angle_beta   90.00
_cell.angle_gamma   90.00
#
_symmetry.space_group_name_H-M   'P 1'
#
loop_
_entity.id
_entity.type
_entity.pdbx_description
1 polymer ?
#
loop_
_entity_poly.entity_id
_entity_poly.type
_entity_poly.pdbx_seq_one_letter_code
_entity_poly.pdbx_strand_id
1 'polypeptide(L)'
;MSLRCFLPAWIAAWVTAIFLPSALIALLGFAPAALSNGNLLARVWQVADDVGPAVKLMMGALLLGGFLILVRWGQPVRRMRHVVSAAIGITAVAATVTVIPAGLSRGFGIALTGVRFEPTLTALYLLAGAIAGLTFAITLDRCAASTFRSA
;
A
#
# COMPACT_ATOMS: atom_id res chain seq x y z
N MET A 1 -4.71 -21.72 -5.07
CA MET A 1 -3.40 -21.06 -4.85
C MET A 1 -2.98 -21.31 -3.41
N SER A 2 -1.70 -21.61 -3.14
CA SER A 2 -1.25 -21.93 -1.78
C SER A 2 -1.18 -20.67 -0.90
N LEU A 3 -1.68 -20.78 0.34
CA LEU A 3 -1.54 -19.73 1.36
C LEU A 3 -0.07 -19.35 1.60
N ARG A 4 0.85 -20.29 1.37
CA ARG A 4 2.31 -20.08 1.51
C ARG A 4 2.85 -18.99 0.58
N CYS A 5 2.26 -18.79 -0.59
CA CYS A 5 2.66 -17.73 -1.51
C CYS A 5 1.80 -16.48 -1.39
N PHE A 6 0.51 -16.65 -1.06
CA PHE A 6 -0.42 -15.53 -0.95
C PHE A 6 -0.09 -14.61 0.23
N LEU A 7 0.13 -15.18 1.42
CA LEU A 7 0.29 -14.38 2.64
C LEU A 7 1.55 -13.48 2.58
N PRO A 8 2.74 -13.97 2.19
CA PRO A 8 3.91 -13.11 2.04
C PRO A 8 3.73 -12.03 0.96
N ALA A 9 3.06 -12.36 -0.15
CA ALA A 9 2.78 -11.38 -1.21
C ALA A 9 1.85 -10.26 -0.72
N TRP A 10 0.83 -10.59 0.07
CA TRP A 10 -0.07 -9.61 0.68
C TRP A 10 0.68 -8.73 1.70
N ILE A 11 1.51 -9.32 2.59
CA ILE A 11 2.32 -8.56 3.55
C ILE A 11 3.24 -7.58 2.82
N ALA A 12 3.93 -8.04 1.77
CA ALA A 12 4.82 -7.19 0.98
C ALA A 12 4.08 -6.01 0.34
N ALA A 13 2.89 -6.23 -0.20
CA ALA A 13 2.03 -5.18 -0.75
C ALA A 13 1.56 -4.19 0.33
N TRP A 14 1.12 -4.70 1.49
CA TRP A 14 0.69 -3.88 2.61
C TRP A 14 1.81 -2.98 3.15
N VAL A 15 3.00 -3.54 3.37
CA VAL A 15 4.20 -2.77 3.75
C VAL A 15 4.50 -1.71 2.70
N THR A 16 4.47 -2.07 1.41
CA THR A 16 4.68 -1.12 0.31
C THR A 16 3.67 0.04 0.37
N ALA A 17 2.39 -0.25 0.57
CA ALA A 17 1.33 0.75 0.62
C ALA A 17 1.46 1.75 1.78
N ILE A 18 2.17 1.39 2.86
CA ILE A 18 2.38 2.25 4.04
C ILE A 18 3.73 2.99 3.94
N PHE A 19 4.80 2.26 3.68
CA PHE A 19 6.16 2.80 3.78
C PHE A 19 6.60 3.55 2.53
N LEU A 20 6.12 3.18 1.34
CA LEU A 20 6.45 3.92 0.13
C LEU A 20 5.91 5.35 0.13
N PRO A 21 4.63 5.64 0.43
CA PRO A 21 4.17 7.01 0.49
C PRO A 21 4.83 7.77 1.65
N SER A 22 5.10 7.11 2.78
CA SER A 22 5.85 7.71 3.89
C SER A 22 7.26 8.14 3.48
N ALA A 23 7.94 7.31 2.68
CA ALA A 23 9.25 7.64 2.13
C ALA A 23 9.19 8.82 1.17
N LEU A 24 8.20 8.86 0.27
CA LEU A 24 8.01 9.96 -0.68
C LEU A 24 7.67 11.27 0.05
N ILE A 25 6.80 11.22 1.05
CA ILE A 25 6.42 12.36 1.90
C ILE A 25 7.64 12.88 2.67
N ALA A 26 8.45 11.98 3.23
CA ALA A 26 9.67 12.35 3.94
C ALA A 26 10.73 12.97 3.02
N LEU A 27 10.91 12.41 1.82
CA LEU A 27 11.85 12.91 0.81
C LEU A 27 11.46 14.30 0.30
N LEU A 28 10.16 14.55 0.12
CA LEU A 28 9.63 15.79 -0.42
C LEU A 28 9.34 16.84 0.66
N GLY A 29 9.53 16.51 1.94
CA GLY A 29 9.36 17.45 3.05
C GLY A 29 7.91 17.81 3.38
N PHE A 30 6.94 16.96 3.02
CA PHE A 30 5.52 17.26 3.22
C PHE A 30 5.00 17.00 4.65
N ALA A 31 5.77 16.29 5.49
CA ALA A 31 5.38 16.01 6.87
C ALA A 31 6.22 16.84 7.86
N PRO A 32 5.64 17.30 8.98
CA PRO A 32 6.42 17.93 10.05
C PRO A 32 7.54 17.01 10.57
N ALA A 33 7.27 15.71 10.65
CA ALA A 33 8.26 14.68 10.99
C ALA A 33 9.42 14.60 9.99
N ALA A 34 9.23 15.01 8.73
CA ALA A 34 10.29 15.07 7.73
C ALA A 34 11.31 16.19 8.02
N LEU A 35 10.95 17.17 8.85
CA LEU A 35 11.80 18.28 9.28
C LEU A 35 12.64 17.93 10.51
N SER A 36 12.48 16.73 11.09
CA SER A 36 13.27 16.31 12.24
C SER A 36 14.75 16.08 11.88
N ASN A 37 15.66 16.39 12.83
CA ASN A 37 17.08 16.11 12.68
C ASN A 37 17.31 14.59 12.81
N GLY A 38 17.46 13.90 11.67
CA GLY A 38 17.64 12.46 11.60
C GLY A 38 17.99 12.01 10.17
N ASN A 39 18.53 10.80 10.03
CA ASN A 39 18.77 10.24 8.70
C ASN A 39 17.43 9.96 7.97
N LEU A 40 17.48 9.79 6.65
CA LEU A 40 16.28 9.58 5.83
C LEU A 40 15.44 8.40 6.34
N LEU A 41 16.07 7.29 6.70
CA LEU A 41 15.37 6.09 7.17
C LEU A 41 14.59 6.34 8.46
N ALA A 42 15.17 7.05 9.42
CA ALA A 42 14.48 7.46 10.64
C ALA A 42 13.27 8.35 10.35
N ARG A 43 13.38 9.28 9.38
CA ARG A 43 12.26 10.12 8.94
C ARG A 43 11.14 9.30 8.29
N VAL A 44 11.47 8.34 7.42
CA VAL A 44 10.48 7.45 6.80
C VAL A 44 9.74 6.66 7.88
N TRP A 45 10.48 6.10 8.85
CA TRP A 45 9.89 5.37 9.97
C TRP A 45 8.97 6.25 10.80
N GLN A 46 9.40 7.47 11.13
CA GLN A 46 8.60 8.42 11.91
C GLN A 46 7.30 8.79 11.18
N VAL A 47 7.37 9.11 9.88
CA VAL A 47 6.17 9.40 9.07
C VAL A 47 5.24 8.19 9.03
N ALA A 48 5.79 6.98 8.87
CA ALA A 48 4.99 5.76 8.89
C ALA A 48 4.35 5.50 10.26
N ASP A 49 5.01 5.84 11.36
CA ASP A 49 4.48 5.71 12.72
C ASP A 49 3.40 6.75 13.03
N ASP A 50 3.50 7.94 12.45
CA ASP A 50 2.46 8.97 12.56
C ASP A 50 1.17 8.59 11.83
N VAL A 51 1.24 7.70 10.83
CA VAL A 51 0.05 7.11 10.21
C VAL A 51 -0.69 6.25 11.24
N GLY A 52 -1.91 6.67 11.56
CA GLY A 52 -2.76 6.02 12.56
C GLY A 52 -3.02 4.54 12.28
N PRO A 53 -3.20 3.71 13.33
CA PRO A 53 -3.42 2.27 13.18
C PRO A 53 -4.66 1.94 12.36
N ALA A 54 -5.71 2.76 12.44
CA ALA A 54 -6.94 2.57 11.66
C ALA A 54 -6.68 2.64 10.15
N VAL A 55 -5.85 3.58 9.68
CA VAL A 55 -5.44 3.69 8.26
C VAL A 55 -4.74 2.41 7.82
N LYS A 56 -3.74 1.96 8.60
CA LYS A 56 -2.93 0.77 8.29
C LYS A 56 -3.80 -0.49 8.18
N LEU A 57 -4.72 -0.67 9.13
CA LEU A 57 -5.63 -1.81 9.15
C LEU A 57 -6.65 -1.76 8.01
N MET A 58 -7.25 -0.60 7.75
CA MET A 58 -8.22 -0.42 6.67
C MET A 58 -7.58 -0.69 5.31
N MET A 59 -6.40 -0.11 5.06
CA MET A 59 -5.63 -0.34 3.85
C MET A 59 -5.29 -1.84 3.68
N GLY A 60 -4.80 -2.47 4.74
CA GLY A 60 -4.46 -3.89 4.74
C GLY A 60 -5.66 -4.79 4.46
N ALA A 61 -6.81 -4.50 5.07
CA ALA A 61 -8.06 -5.23 4.87
C ALA A 61 -8.61 -5.08 3.45
N LEU A 62 -8.58 -3.87 2.89
CA LEU A 62 -9.04 -3.61 1.52
C LEU A 62 -8.15 -4.30 0.48
N LEU A 63 -6.82 -4.23 0.66
CA LEU A 63 -5.87 -4.97 -0.16
C LEU A 63 -6.10 -6.49 -0.05
N LEU A 64 -6.27 -6.99 1.17
CA LEU A 64 -6.54 -8.41 1.41
C LEU A 64 -7.79 -8.86 0.67
N GLY A 65 -8.90 -8.14 0.86
CA GLY A 65 -10.18 -8.43 0.21
C GLY A 65 -10.08 -8.41 -1.31
N GLY A 66 -9.47 -7.36 -1.88
CA GLY A 66 -9.28 -7.25 -3.33
C GLY A 66 -8.44 -8.39 -3.91
N PHE A 67 -7.33 -8.74 -3.27
CA PHE A 67 -6.49 -9.85 -3.74
C PHE A 67 -7.14 -11.22 -3.54
N LEU A 68 -7.93 -11.43 -2.48
CA LEU A 68 -8.72 -12.65 -2.31
C LEU A 68 -9.75 -12.82 -3.44
N ILE A 69 -10.43 -11.73 -3.82
CA ILE A 69 -11.38 -11.74 -4.95
C ILE A 69 -10.65 -12.09 -6.26
N LEU A 70 -9.52 -11.42 -6.53
CA LEU A 70 -8.68 -11.70 -7.70
C LEU A 70 -8.26 -13.17 -7.78
N VAL A 71 -7.89 -13.76 -6.65
CA VAL A 71 -7.47 -15.17 -6.60
C VAL A 71 -8.64 -16.13 -6.76
N ARG A 72 -9.82 -15.77 -6.24
CA ARG A 72 -11.03 -16.60 -6.28
C ARG A 72 -11.69 -16.63 -7.64
N TRP A 73 -11.64 -15.54 -8.41
CA TRP A 73 -12.29 -15.43 -9.72
C TRP A 73 -11.47 -15.98 -10.89
N GLY A 74 -10.42 -16.75 -10.59
CA GLY A 74 -9.51 -17.30 -11.58
C GLY A 74 -8.35 -16.35 -11.87
N GLN A 75 -7.14 -16.91 -12.04
CA GLN A 75 -5.95 -16.13 -12.33
C GLN A 75 -6.07 -15.58 -13.77
N PRO A 76 -6.15 -14.26 -13.97
CA PRO A 76 -6.06 -13.71 -15.31
C PRO A 76 -4.72 -14.12 -15.95
N VAL A 77 -4.63 -14.08 -17.27
CA VAL A 77 -3.33 -14.16 -17.96
C VAL A 77 -2.34 -13.19 -17.30
N ARG A 78 -1.09 -13.63 -17.14
CA ARG A 78 -0.08 -12.97 -16.28
C ARG A 78 -0.05 -11.44 -16.39
N ARG A 79 -0.10 -10.91 -17.61
CA ARG A 79 -0.13 -9.46 -17.88
C ARG A 79 -1.35 -8.76 -17.27
N MET A 80 -2.53 -9.34 -17.41
CA MET A 80 -3.78 -8.81 -16.87
C MET A 80 -3.80 -8.88 -15.34
N ARG A 81 -3.17 -9.89 -14.73
CA ARG A 81 -3.01 -9.96 -13.26
C ARG A 81 -2.24 -8.76 -12.71
N HIS A 82 -1.14 -8.34 -13.33
CA HIS A 82 -0.40 -7.16 -12.87
C HIS A 82 -1.25 -5.88 -12.92
N VAL A 83 -2.00 -5.68 -14.01
CA VAL A 83 -2.89 -4.52 -14.18
C VAL A 83 -4.01 -4.53 -13.14
N VAL A 84 -4.68 -5.67 -12.95
CA VAL A 84 -5.76 -5.79 -11.98
C VAL A 84 -5.24 -5.62 -10.55
N SER A 85 -4.08 -6.19 -10.21
CA SER A 85 -3.47 -5.98 -8.89
C SER A 85 -3.12 -4.52 -8.64
N ALA A 86 -2.57 -3.81 -9.63
CA ALA A 86 -2.32 -2.37 -9.53
C ALA A 86 -3.62 -1.59 -9.31
N ALA A 87 -4.68 -1.91 -10.06
CA ALA A 87 -6.00 -1.30 -9.89
C ALA A 87 -6.60 -1.57 -8.50
N ILE A 88 -6.44 -2.78 -7.95
CA ILE A 88 -6.84 -3.11 -6.57
C ILE A 88 -6.10 -2.21 -5.58
N GLY A 89 -4.79 -2.04 -5.75
CA GLY A 89 -3.99 -1.19 -4.86
C GLY A 89 -4.40 0.29 -4.91
N ILE A 90 -4.61 0.84 -6.11
CA ILE A 90 -5.16 2.20 -6.31
C ILE A 90 -6.51 2.33 -5.62
N THR A 91 -7.41 1.37 -5.85
CA THR A 91 -8.77 1.40 -5.30
C THR A 91 -8.77 1.29 -3.78
N ALA A 92 -7.92 0.44 -3.20
CA ALA A 92 -7.78 0.30 -1.74
C ALA A 92 -7.32 1.62 -1.10
N VAL A 93 -6.33 2.29 -1.71
CA VAL A 93 -5.86 3.60 -1.24
C VAL A 93 -6.95 4.66 -1.38
N ALA A 94 -7.56 4.77 -2.56
CA ALA A 94 -8.61 5.76 -2.82
C ALA A 94 -9.79 5.59 -1.87
N ALA A 95 -10.25 4.35 -1.66
CA ALA A 95 -11.31 4.02 -0.72
C ALA A 95 -10.92 4.37 0.72
N THR A 96 -9.67 4.10 1.13
CA THR A 96 -9.17 4.49 2.45
C THR A 96 -9.24 6.01 2.63
N VAL A 97 -8.71 6.80 1.69
CA VAL A 97 -8.77 8.28 1.76
C VAL A 97 -10.22 8.79 1.80
N THR A 98 -11.10 8.17 1.01
CA THR A 98 -12.51 8.58 0.89
C THR A 98 -13.28 8.36 2.18
N VAL A 99 -13.16 7.16 2.75
CA VAL A 99 -14.08 6.66 3.78
C VAL A 99 -13.54 6.88 5.18
N ILE A 100 -12.22 6.98 5.37
CA ILE A 100 -11.67 7.08 6.73
C ILE A 100 -12.15 8.37 7.43
N PRO A 101 -12.73 8.27 8.64
CA PRO A 101 -13.12 9.43 9.42
C PRO A 101 -11.92 10.32 9.75
N ALA A 102 -12.12 11.64 9.77
CA ALA A 102 -11.04 12.60 10.03
C ALA A 102 -10.30 12.30 11.36
N GLY A 103 -11.04 12.01 12.43
CA GLY A 103 -10.47 11.68 13.74
C GLY A 103 -9.65 10.37 13.79
N LEU A 104 -9.79 9.49 12.80
CA LEU A 104 -9.04 8.22 12.68
C LEU A 104 -7.94 8.27 11.62
N SER A 105 -7.80 9.40 10.91
CA SER A 105 -6.91 9.55 9.77
C SER A 105 -5.54 10.14 10.11
N ARG A 106 -5.14 10.20 11.40
CA ARG A 106 -3.87 10.78 11.86
C ARG A 106 -2.70 10.44 10.92
N GLY A 107 -1.93 11.47 10.52
CA GLY A 107 -0.76 11.32 9.66
C GLY A 107 -1.08 10.93 8.19
N PHE A 108 -2.36 10.95 7.80
CA PHE A 108 -2.82 10.52 6.48
C PHE A 108 -4.00 11.37 5.98
N GLY A 109 -4.02 11.66 4.67
CA GLY A 109 -5.15 12.35 4.04
C GLY A 109 -5.55 13.65 4.76
N ILE A 110 -6.83 13.75 5.16
CA ILE A 110 -7.38 14.97 5.76
C ILE A 110 -6.71 15.37 7.08
N ALA A 111 -6.24 14.44 7.92
CA ALA A 111 -5.57 14.82 9.17
C ALA A 111 -4.10 15.23 8.96
N LEU A 112 -3.53 15.02 7.77
CA LEU A 112 -2.19 15.51 7.44
C LEU A 112 -2.22 16.93 6.86
N THR A 113 -3.21 17.27 6.02
CA THR A 113 -3.25 18.55 5.29
C THR A 113 -4.45 19.44 5.63
N GLY A 114 -5.43 18.93 6.38
CA GLY A 114 -6.72 19.59 6.57
C GLY A 114 -7.68 19.45 5.38
N VAL A 115 -7.23 18.90 4.24
CA VAL A 115 -8.02 18.76 3.00
C VAL A 115 -8.12 17.30 2.60
N ARG A 116 -9.36 16.80 2.45
CA ARG A 116 -9.60 15.49 1.88
C ARG A 116 -9.31 15.56 0.38
N PHE A 117 -8.32 14.79 -0.08
CA PHE A 117 -7.76 14.83 -1.43
C PHE A 117 -6.93 16.08 -1.79
N GLU A 118 -5.94 16.42 -0.97
CA GLU A 118 -4.87 17.31 -1.43
C GLU A 118 -4.18 16.67 -2.67
N PRO A 119 -4.12 17.36 -3.83
CA PRO A 119 -3.73 16.74 -5.10
C PRO A 119 -2.37 16.06 -5.09
N THR A 120 -1.37 16.69 -4.47
CA THR A 120 0.01 16.21 -4.47
C THR A 120 0.13 14.91 -3.69
N LEU A 121 -0.33 14.89 -2.44
CA LEU A 121 -0.34 13.71 -1.58
C LEU A 121 -1.23 12.62 -2.15
N THR A 122 -2.38 12.97 -2.73
CA THR A 122 -3.26 12.00 -3.37
C THR A 122 -2.52 11.30 -4.50
N ALA A 123 -1.80 12.02 -5.36
CA ALA A 123 -1.00 11.39 -6.41
C ALA A 123 0.07 10.45 -5.85
N LEU A 124 0.77 10.84 -4.78
CA LEU A 124 1.76 9.98 -4.11
C LEU A 124 1.12 8.72 -3.52
N TYR A 125 -0.04 8.85 -2.86
CA TYR A 125 -0.77 7.72 -2.29
C TYR A 125 -1.25 6.76 -3.39
N LEU A 126 -1.84 7.26 -4.47
CA LEU A 126 -2.33 6.42 -5.56
C LEU A 126 -1.18 5.71 -6.28
N LEU A 127 -0.06 6.40 -6.51
CA LEU A 127 1.16 5.79 -7.04
C LEU A 127 1.65 4.65 -6.13
N ALA A 128 1.71 4.89 -4.82
CA ALA A 128 2.09 3.86 -3.87
C ALA A 128 1.12 2.68 -3.85
N GLY A 129 -0.18 2.93 -3.99
CA GLY A 129 -1.21 1.89 -4.15
C GLY A 129 -0.96 1.03 -5.39
N ALA A 130 -0.71 1.66 -6.54
CA ALA A 130 -0.39 0.95 -7.77
C ALA A 130 0.86 0.05 -7.60
N ILE A 131 1.93 0.60 -7.01
CA ILE A 131 3.18 -0.13 -6.77
C ILE A 131 2.96 -1.27 -5.76
N ALA A 132 2.17 -1.08 -4.72
CA ALA A 132 1.79 -2.14 -3.78
C ALA A 132 1.09 -3.31 -4.50
N GLY A 133 0.15 -3.00 -5.40
CA GLY A 133 -0.49 -3.98 -6.27
C GLY A 133 0.49 -4.76 -7.15
N LEU A 134 1.46 -4.07 -7.75
CA LEU A 134 2.52 -4.72 -8.53
C LEU A 134 3.42 -5.59 -7.67
N THR A 135 3.80 -5.12 -6.47
CA THR A 135 4.57 -5.89 -5.48
C THR A 135 3.87 -7.20 -5.13
N PHE A 136 2.55 -7.16 -4.91
CA PHE A 136 1.77 -8.40 -4.70
C PHE A 136 1.94 -9.37 -5.87
N ALA A 137 1.65 -8.92 -7.10
CA ALA A 137 1.68 -9.78 -8.29
C ALA A 137 3.09 -10.36 -8.54
N ILE A 138 4.14 -9.56 -8.40
CA ILE A 138 5.52 -10.00 -8.60
C ILE A 138 5.94 -11.00 -7.52
N THR A 139 5.63 -10.73 -6.25
CA THR A 139 6.00 -11.60 -5.12
C THR A 139 5.30 -12.96 -5.25
N LEU A 140 4.02 -12.92 -5.63
CA LEU A 140 3.23 -14.12 -5.87
C LEU A 140 3.81 -14.97 -7.01
N ASP A 141 4.16 -14.35 -8.13
CA ASP A 141 4.75 -15.02 -9.29
C ASP A 141 6.09 -15.69 -8.93
N ARG A 142 6.93 -14.99 -8.18
CA ARG A 142 8.23 -15.50 -7.74
C ARG A 142 8.07 -16.74 -6.85
N CYS A 143 7.15 -16.70 -5.90
CA CYS A 143 6.89 -17.85 -5.01
C CYS A 143 6.28 -19.06 -5.75
N ALA A 144 5.37 -18.79 -6.70
CA ALA A 144 4.80 -19.86 -7.53
C ALA A 144 5.89 -20.53 -8.41
N ALA A 145 6.79 -19.73 -8.99
CA ALA A 145 7.89 -20.24 -9.80
C ALA A 145 8.94 -21.01 -8.98
N SER A 146 9.24 -20.60 -7.75
CA SER A 146 10.18 -21.33 -6.89
C SER A 146 9.61 -22.68 -6.44
N THR A 147 8.30 -22.74 -6.16
CA THR A 147 7.63 -23.99 -5.74
C THR A 147 7.67 -25.06 -6.84
N PHE A 148 7.57 -24.66 -8.11
CA PHE A 148 7.64 -25.59 -9.25
C PHE A 148 9.04 -26.17 -9.47
N ARG A 149 10.11 -25.45 -9.11
CA ARG A 149 11.50 -25.93 -9.27
C ARG A 149 11.93 -26.94 -8.19
N SER A 150 11.15 -27.08 -7.12
CA SER A 150 11.45 -27.95 -5.99
C SER A 150 10.63 -29.25 -5.99
N ALA A 151 9.79 -29.44 -7.01
CA ALA A 151 8.95 -30.62 -7.23
C ALA A 151 9.49 -31.42 -8.42
#